data_AF-A0A917A3Q9-F1
#
_entry.id   AF-A0A917A3Q9-F1
#
_cell.length_a   1.000
_cell.length_b   1.000
_cell.length_c   1.000
_cell.angle_alpha   90.00
_cell.angle_beta   90.00
_cell.angle_gamma   90.00
#
_symmetry.space_group_name_H-M   'P 1'
#
loop_
_entity.id
_entity.type
_entity.pdbx_description
1 polymer ?
#
loop_
_entity_poly.entity_id
_entity_poly.type
_entity_poly.pdbx_seq_one_letter_code
_entity_poly.pdbx_strand_id
1 'polypeptide(L)'
;MALSEKYGQTFRYLREARGFSLKEAAGETISPQHLGRFEKGKSMVSLEHFEHLLQNIGIDWSTYLVTSLQFNSDALSRRQAEIYDLVAKRQYTKAIEVINRPLEEDGEPISDYYVVSHRVVTKLGLANRTGNSFLTPKDWQEVEYIKQRLTDIELWGNIEVNVYAQLLPYFSYEFISFKVREILKLLKTNPHINHHQLGESCLSVLKETVTYYSQQAYYQEAEDLIQQCLELFETVPRTGVNMWLNLDLFILRSHNFLRQNDPQGLEIAQKVMSVLNHLEELGIGGRLIPLREDFFQTTVKLNQTGIPFNP
;
A
#
# COMPACT_ATOMS: atom_id res chain seq x y z
N MET A 1 -2.16 26.97 -0.22
CA MET A 1 -1.14 26.97 -1.29
C MET A 1 -1.78 26.46 -2.56
N ALA A 2 -1.77 27.25 -3.63
CA ALA A 2 -2.37 26.87 -4.91
C ALA A 2 -1.59 25.72 -5.58
N LEU A 3 -2.24 24.89 -6.39
CA LEU A 3 -1.61 23.78 -7.13
C LEU A 3 -0.41 24.24 -7.98
N SER A 4 -0.52 25.41 -8.61
CA SER A 4 0.56 26.01 -9.42
C SER A 4 1.83 26.33 -8.62
N GLU A 5 1.68 26.73 -7.36
CA GLU A 5 2.77 27.09 -6.47
C GLU A 5 3.57 25.85 -6.05
N LYS A 6 2.88 24.73 -5.77
CA LYS A 6 3.50 23.45 -5.39
C LYS A 6 4.38 22.88 -6.49
N TYR A 7 3.87 22.88 -7.73
CA TYR A 7 4.58 22.28 -8.87
C TYR A 7 5.82 23.07 -9.25
N GLY A 8 5.67 24.40 -9.34
CA GLY A 8 6.80 25.30 -9.60
C GLY A 8 7.88 25.21 -8.53
N GLN A 9 7.50 25.18 -7.26
CA GLN A 9 8.46 25.09 -6.14
C GLN A 9 9.24 23.77 -6.15
N THR A 10 8.56 22.64 -6.42
CA THR A 10 9.21 21.33 -6.53
C THR A 10 10.23 21.32 -7.67
N PHE A 11 9.85 21.83 -8.85
CA PHE A 11 10.75 21.89 -9.99
C PHE A 11 11.97 22.78 -9.70
N ARG A 12 11.75 23.95 -9.10
CA ARG A 12 12.82 24.87 -8.69
C ARG A 12 13.83 24.20 -7.78
N TYR A 13 13.35 23.50 -6.75
CA TYR A 13 14.19 22.79 -5.80
C TYR A 13 15.10 21.78 -6.53
N LEU A 14 14.52 20.97 -7.43
CA LEU A 14 15.28 19.98 -8.20
C LEU A 14 16.29 20.63 -9.16
N ARG A 15 15.90 21.70 -9.84
CA ARG A 15 16.79 22.47 -10.73
C ARG A 15 17.99 23.02 -9.97
N GLU A 16 17.75 23.71 -8.85
CA GLU A 16 18.80 24.35 -8.04
C GLU A 16 19.73 23.31 -7.40
N ALA A 17 19.19 22.22 -6.87
CA ALA A 17 19.98 21.12 -6.30
C ALA A 17 20.93 20.46 -7.32
N ARG A 18 20.61 20.55 -8.61
CA ARG A 18 21.41 19.99 -9.71
C ARG A 18 22.28 21.02 -10.42
N GLY A 19 22.27 22.27 -9.95
CA GLY A 19 23.13 23.34 -10.46
C GLY A 19 22.72 23.93 -11.81
N PHE A 20 21.50 23.65 -12.30
CA PHE A 20 21.04 24.21 -13.57
C PHE A 20 20.57 25.66 -13.41
N SER A 21 21.03 26.53 -14.29
CA SER A 21 20.46 27.88 -14.42
C SER A 21 19.05 27.83 -15.02
N LEU A 22 18.28 28.91 -14.86
CA LEU A 22 16.99 29.05 -15.54
C LEU A 22 17.12 28.94 -17.06
N LYS A 23 18.26 29.37 -17.64
CA LYS A 23 18.49 29.32 -19.08
C LYS A 23 18.70 27.89 -19.56
N GLU A 24 19.53 27.13 -18.86
CA GLU A 24 19.81 25.73 -19.20
C GLU A 24 18.57 24.86 -19.00
N ALA A 25 17.86 25.03 -17.88
CA ALA A 25 16.65 24.25 -17.60
C ALA A 25 15.49 24.58 -18.55
N ALA A 26 15.35 25.84 -18.97
CA ALA A 26 14.31 26.23 -19.91
C ALA A 26 14.59 25.73 -21.33
N GLY A 27 15.87 25.66 -21.73
CA GLY A 27 16.29 25.18 -23.04
C GLY A 27 15.56 25.90 -24.18
N GLU A 28 15.06 25.13 -25.13
CA GLU A 28 14.19 25.60 -26.21
C GLU A 28 12.69 25.44 -25.88
N THR A 29 12.37 24.85 -24.71
CA THR A 29 11.01 24.50 -24.32
C THR A 29 10.17 25.73 -24.01
N ILE A 30 10.69 26.65 -23.19
CA ILE A 30 10.04 27.93 -22.84
C ILE A 30 11.08 29.02 -22.59
N SER A 31 10.65 30.27 -22.44
CA SER A 31 11.59 31.33 -22.04
C SER A 31 12.06 31.18 -20.58
N PRO A 32 13.31 31.56 -20.25
CA PRO A 32 13.79 31.55 -18.86
C PRO A 32 12.93 32.41 -17.91
N GLN A 33 12.32 33.48 -18.45
CA GLN A 33 11.40 34.34 -17.71
C GLN A 33 10.07 33.63 -17.39
N HIS A 34 9.52 32.86 -18.34
CA HIS A 34 8.34 32.02 -18.09
C HIS A 34 8.66 30.94 -17.06
N LEU A 35 9.79 30.25 -17.19
CA LEU A 35 10.22 29.25 -16.22
C LEU A 35 10.34 29.86 -14.81
N GLY A 36 10.99 31.02 -14.69
CA GLY A 36 11.12 31.72 -13.42
C GLY A 36 9.79 32.21 -12.83
N ARG A 37 8.75 32.43 -13.64
CA ARG A 37 7.38 32.71 -13.16
C ARG A 37 6.67 31.44 -12.71
N PHE A 38 6.83 30.34 -13.46
CA PHE A 38 6.29 29.03 -13.10
C PHE A 38 6.85 28.57 -11.75
N GLU A 39 8.17 28.64 -11.56
CA GLU A 39 8.85 28.30 -10.30
C GLU A 39 8.40 29.12 -9.08
N LYS A 40 7.77 30.28 -9.31
CA LYS A 40 7.21 31.16 -8.26
C LYS A 40 5.70 31.01 -8.12
N GLY A 41 5.09 30.03 -8.78
CA GLY A 41 3.63 29.82 -8.79
C GLY A 41 2.83 30.88 -9.56
N LYS A 42 3.51 31.76 -10.32
CA LYS A 42 2.90 32.93 -11.02
C LYS A 42 2.47 32.64 -12.46
N SER A 43 2.63 31.41 -12.93
CA SER A 43 2.17 30.90 -14.22
C SER A 43 2.12 29.37 -14.18
N MET A 44 1.40 28.77 -15.12
CA MET A 44 1.43 27.34 -15.39
C MET A 44 2.27 27.05 -16.63
N VAL A 45 2.62 25.78 -16.81
CA VAL A 45 3.16 25.21 -18.04
C VAL A 45 2.25 24.06 -18.47
N SER A 46 2.20 23.78 -19.78
CA SER A 46 1.50 22.58 -20.27
C SER A 46 2.21 21.32 -19.79
N LEU A 47 1.50 20.19 -19.78
CA LEU A 47 2.08 18.90 -19.42
C LEU A 47 3.27 18.53 -20.33
N GLU A 48 3.12 18.79 -21.63
CA GLU A 48 4.17 18.58 -22.64
C GLU A 48 5.44 19.41 -22.35
N HIS A 49 5.28 20.72 -22.11
CA HIS A 49 6.43 21.55 -21.73
C HIS A 49 7.03 21.10 -20.40
N PHE A 50 6.20 20.67 -19.45
CA PHE A 50 6.68 20.19 -18.16
C PHE A 50 7.54 18.93 -18.32
N GLU A 51 7.13 17.98 -19.14
CA GLU A 51 7.93 16.78 -19.44
C GLU A 51 9.29 17.13 -20.03
N HIS A 52 9.35 18.05 -20.99
CA HIS A 52 10.62 18.52 -21.55
C HIS A 52 11.48 19.27 -20.52
N LEU A 53 10.89 20.07 -19.64
CA LEU A 53 11.61 20.74 -18.56
C LEU A 53 12.27 19.73 -17.59
N LEU A 54 11.57 18.64 -17.25
CA LEU A 54 12.13 17.55 -16.45
C LEU A 54 13.34 16.91 -17.17
N GLN A 55 13.21 16.63 -18.47
CA GLN A 55 14.28 16.08 -19.30
C GLN A 55 15.50 17.03 -19.37
N ASN A 56 15.29 18.34 -19.49
CA ASN A 56 16.37 19.33 -19.56
C ASN A 56 17.27 19.34 -18.31
N ILE A 57 16.72 19.02 -17.15
CA ILE A 57 17.48 18.88 -15.90
C ILE A 57 17.84 17.42 -15.57
N GLY A 58 17.52 16.48 -16.46
CA GLY A 58 17.85 15.06 -16.35
C GLY A 58 17.10 14.35 -15.22
N ILE A 59 15.82 14.66 -15.02
CA ILE A 59 14.96 13.96 -14.07
C ILE A 59 13.76 13.32 -14.77
N ASP A 60 13.29 12.21 -14.22
CA ASP A 60 12.07 11.55 -14.65
C ASP A 60 10.87 11.95 -13.78
N TRP A 61 9.68 11.53 -14.20
CA TRP A 61 8.45 11.74 -13.44
C TRP A 61 8.49 11.11 -12.05
N SER A 62 9.12 9.95 -11.91
CA SER A 62 9.23 9.24 -10.63
C SER A 62 9.95 10.09 -9.58
N THR A 63 11.14 10.60 -9.94
CA THR A 63 11.96 11.47 -9.08
C THR A 63 11.21 12.75 -8.73
N TYR A 64 10.54 13.35 -9.71
CA TYR A 64 9.74 14.56 -9.48
C TYR A 64 8.59 14.30 -8.50
N LEU A 65 7.79 13.25 -8.72
CA LEU A 65 6.62 12.94 -7.89
C LEU A 65 7.02 12.65 -6.44
N VAL A 66 8.07 11.86 -6.22
CA VAL A 66 8.59 11.58 -4.86
C VAL A 66 9.05 12.87 -4.18
N THR A 67 9.75 13.75 -4.89
CA THR A 67 10.21 15.03 -4.33
C THR A 67 9.04 15.97 -4.04
N SER A 68 8.00 15.94 -4.88
CA SER A 68 6.81 16.77 -4.71
C SER A 68 6.07 16.49 -3.40
N LEU A 69 6.21 15.28 -2.83
CA LEU A 69 5.61 14.92 -1.53
C LEU A 69 6.08 15.84 -0.39
N GLN A 70 7.28 16.44 -0.49
CA GLN A 70 7.79 17.38 0.52
C GLN A 70 7.04 18.71 0.51
N PHE A 71 6.52 19.10 -0.66
CA PHE A 71 5.87 20.40 -0.88
C PHE A 71 4.36 20.25 -1.07
N ASN A 72 3.88 19.02 -1.26
CA ASN A 72 2.48 18.71 -1.48
C ASN A 72 1.87 18.08 -0.22
N SER A 73 1.15 18.90 0.54
CA SER A 73 0.08 18.39 1.40
C SER A 73 -1.24 18.86 0.82
N ASP A 74 -2.04 17.94 0.28
CA ASP A 74 -3.46 18.19 0.06
C ASP A 74 -4.23 18.12 1.39
N ALA A 75 -5.52 18.48 1.37
CA ALA A 75 -6.34 18.52 2.57
C ALA A 75 -6.51 17.15 3.25
N LEU A 76 -6.58 16.07 2.47
CA LEU A 76 -6.64 14.71 3.00
C LEU A 76 -5.31 14.29 3.62
N SER A 77 -4.19 14.56 2.96
CA SER A 77 -2.85 14.29 3.48
C SER A 77 -2.59 15.03 4.80
N ARG A 78 -3.00 16.30 4.93
CA ARG A 78 -2.91 17.06 6.19
C ARG A 78 -3.78 16.45 7.30
N ARG A 79 -5.03 16.10 6.98
CA ARG A 79 -5.93 15.44 7.92
C ARG A 79 -5.36 14.12 8.39
N GLN A 80 -4.82 13.32 7.49
CA GLN A 80 -4.25 12.02 7.83
C GLN A 80 -3.03 12.17 8.74
N ALA A 81 -2.18 13.16 8.50
CA ALA A 81 -1.07 13.49 9.40
C ALA A 81 -1.55 13.91 10.80
N GLU A 82 -2.60 14.75 10.88
CA GLU A 82 -3.25 15.15 12.15
C GLU A 82 -3.79 13.93 12.91
N ILE A 83 -4.48 13.03 12.20
CA ILE A 83 -5.00 11.77 12.79
C ILE A 83 -3.85 10.90 13.30
N TYR A 84 -2.78 10.71 12.51
CA TYR A 84 -1.64 9.90 12.92
C TYR A 84 -0.96 10.45 14.18
N ASP A 85 -0.77 11.76 14.29
CA ASP A 85 -0.21 12.41 15.48
C ASP A 85 -1.10 12.21 16.72
N LEU A 86 -2.41 12.38 16.58
CA LEU A 86 -3.36 12.15 17.67
C LEU A 86 -3.37 10.68 18.12
N VAL A 87 -3.33 9.74 17.18
CA VAL A 87 -3.27 8.30 17.47
C VAL A 87 -1.97 7.92 18.16
N ALA A 88 -0.83 8.46 17.72
CA ALA A 88 0.47 8.25 18.37
C ALA A 88 0.47 8.75 19.82
N LYS A 89 -0.23 9.85 20.08
CA LYS A 89 -0.45 10.42 21.42
C LYS A 89 -1.60 9.74 22.20
N ARG A 90 -2.19 8.66 21.67
CA ARG A 90 -3.34 7.92 22.23
C ARG A 90 -4.58 8.80 22.47
N GLN A 91 -4.74 9.89 21.72
CA GLN A 91 -5.88 10.82 21.80
C GLN A 91 -7.01 10.40 20.86
N TYR A 92 -7.55 9.20 21.05
CA TYR A 92 -8.49 8.56 20.10
C TYR A 92 -9.80 9.32 19.90
N THR A 93 -10.39 9.90 20.95
CA THR A 93 -11.62 10.70 20.84
C THR A 93 -11.43 11.89 19.91
N LYS A 94 -10.32 12.63 20.05
CA LYS A 94 -9.99 13.75 19.15
C LYS A 94 -9.72 13.29 17.73
N ALA A 95 -9.05 12.14 17.56
CA ALA A 95 -8.84 11.57 16.24
C ALA A 95 -10.18 11.27 15.54
N ILE A 96 -11.16 10.73 16.26
CA ILE A 96 -12.51 10.47 15.74
C ILE A 96 -13.23 11.78 15.36
N GLU A 97 -13.11 12.85 16.15
CA GLU A 97 -13.64 14.17 15.82
C GLU A 97 -13.05 14.70 14.51
N VAL A 98 -11.72 14.61 14.33
CA VAL A 98 -11.02 15.01 13.09
C VAL A 98 -11.46 14.20 11.88
N ILE A 99 -11.65 12.88 12.05
CA ILE A 99 -12.11 12.00 10.97
C ILE A 99 -13.53 12.39 10.50
N ASN A 100 -14.42 12.72 11.43
CA ASN A 100 -15.80 13.09 11.14
C ASN A 100 -15.96 14.53 10.67
N ARG A 101 -14.97 15.41 10.89
CA ARG A 101 -14.97 16.79 10.40
C ARG A 101 -15.11 16.79 8.87
N PRO A 102 -16.01 17.60 8.27
CA PRO A 102 -16.01 17.80 6.83
C PRO A 102 -14.63 18.22 6.31
N LEU A 103 -14.24 17.83 5.10
CA LEU A 103 -13.05 18.44 4.47
C LEU A 103 -13.42 19.88 4.17
N GLU A 104 -12.77 20.83 4.85
CA GLU A 104 -12.89 22.24 4.52
C GLU A 104 -12.52 22.39 3.04
N GLU A 105 -13.41 23.04 2.27
CA GLU A 105 -13.31 23.26 0.82
C GLU A 105 -12.19 24.27 0.49
N ASP A 106 -10.97 24.01 0.95
CA ASP A 106 -9.78 24.76 0.57
C ASP A 106 -9.35 24.37 -0.85
N GLY A 107 -10.20 24.70 -1.82
CA GLY A 107 -9.79 25.07 -3.17
C GLY A 107 -9.95 24.06 -4.29
N GLU A 108 -10.29 22.79 -4.05
CA GLU A 108 -10.61 21.85 -5.15
C GLU A 108 -11.61 20.76 -4.71
N PRO A 109 -12.62 20.42 -5.53
CA PRO A 109 -13.51 19.29 -5.26
C PRO A 109 -12.72 17.98 -5.22
N ILE A 110 -12.76 17.28 -4.09
CA ILE A 110 -12.24 15.92 -3.97
C ILE A 110 -13.40 14.95 -4.22
N SER A 111 -13.15 13.88 -4.97
CA SER A 111 -14.16 12.83 -5.20
C SER A 111 -14.75 12.33 -3.88
N ASP A 112 -16.08 12.31 -3.77
CA ASP A 112 -16.80 11.76 -2.61
C ASP A 112 -16.36 10.34 -2.30
N TYR A 113 -16.13 9.51 -3.32
CA TYR A 113 -15.64 8.14 -3.14
C TYR A 113 -14.32 8.12 -2.36
N TYR A 114 -13.39 9.01 -2.69
CA TYR A 114 -12.08 9.09 -2.05
C TYR A 114 -12.20 9.57 -0.60
N VAL A 115 -13.04 10.58 -0.34
CA VAL A 115 -13.30 11.11 1.01
C VAL A 115 -13.97 10.08 1.90
N VAL A 116 -15.01 9.41 1.40
CA VAL A 116 -15.76 8.37 2.11
C VAL A 116 -14.85 7.19 2.41
N SER A 117 -14.11 6.70 1.42
CA SER A 117 -13.19 5.57 1.57
C SER A 117 -12.15 5.83 2.65
N HIS A 118 -11.50 7.00 2.61
CA HIS A 118 -10.49 7.38 3.60
C HIS A 118 -11.08 7.47 5.02
N ARG A 119 -12.28 8.06 5.16
CA ARG A 119 -12.99 8.13 6.44
C ARG A 119 -13.29 6.73 7.00
N VAL A 120 -13.94 5.88 6.21
CA VAL A 120 -14.37 4.54 6.64
C VAL A 120 -13.17 3.66 6.99
N VAL A 121 -12.16 3.59 6.12
CA VAL A 121 -10.92 2.84 6.36
C VAL A 121 -10.27 3.27 7.66
N THR A 122 -10.15 4.58 7.90
CA THR A 122 -9.53 5.10 9.11
C THR A 122 -10.34 4.77 10.37
N LYS A 123 -11.68 4.91 10.32
CA LYS A 123 -12.55 4.55 11.45
C LYS A 123 -12.48 3.07 11.78
N LEU A 124 -12.55 2.19 10.79
CA LEU A 124 -12.50 0.75 11.02
C LEU A 124 -11.11 0.30 11.50
N GLY A 125 -10.04 0.91 10.97
CA GLY A 125 -8.69 0.68 11.47
C GLY A 125 -8.51 1.08 12.95
N LEU A 126 -9.15 2.17 13.39
CA LEU A 126 -9.19 2.54 14.81
C LEU A 126 -10.05 1.58 15.64
N ALA A 127 -11.20 1.14 15.11
CA ALA A 127 -12.10 0.24 15.81
C ALA A 127 -11.41 -1.09 16.16
N ASN A 128 -10.55 -1.60 15.27
CA ASN A 128 -9.72 -2.78 15.51
C ASN A 128 -8.75 -2.61 16.70
N ARG A 129 -8.39 -1.38 17.08
CA ARG A 129 -7.45 -1.08 18.18
C ARG A 129 -8.14 -0.68 19.47
N THR A 130 -9.28 0.00 19.39
CA THR A 130 -9.92 0.65 20.54
C THR A 130 -11.33 0.15 20.83
N GLY A 131 -11.83 -0.82 20.07
CA GLY A 131 -13.23 -1.21 20.08
C GLY A 131 -14.10 -0.35 19.16
N ASN A 132 -15.29 -0.83 18.85
CA ASN A 132 -16.16 -0.31 17.79
C ASN A 132 -17.30 0.61 18.26
N SER A 133 -17.29 1.05 19.53
CA SER A 133 -18.40 1.80 20.14
C SER A 133 -18.70 3.16 19.50
N PHE A 134 -17.74 3.74 18.77
CA PHE A 134 -17.90 5.01 18.06
C PHE A 134 -18.39 4.86 16.61
N LEU A 135 -18.53 3.62 16.12
CA LEU A 135 -19.09 3.36 14.80
C LEU A 135 -20.61 3.55 14.85
N THR A 136 -21.16 4.08 13.76
CA THR A 136 -22.57 4.41 13.59
C THR A 136 -23.17 3.61 12.44
N PRO A 137 -24.51 3.49 12.33
CA PRO A 137 -25.16 2.86 11.18
C PRO A 137 -24.73 3.46 9.83
N LYS A 138 -24.41 4.76 9.79
CA LYS A 138 -23.91 5.44 8.60
C LYS A 138 -22.58 4.87 8.11
N ASP A 139 -21.68 4.49 9.01
CA ASP A 139 -20.38 3.94 8.63
C ASP A 139 -20.53 2.61 7.87
N TRP A 140 -21.50 1.77 8.28
CA TRP A 140 -21.80 0.52 7.60
C TRP A 140 -22.49 0.73 6.24
N GLN A 141 -23.34 1.75 6.12
CA GLN A 141 -23.89 2.17 4.83
C GLN A 141 -22.78 2.64 3.87
N GLU A 142 -21.78 3.35 4.39
CA GLU A 142 -20.62 3.78 3.60
C GLU A 142 -19.71 2.60 3.19
N VAL A 143 -19.59 1.55 4.01
CA VAL A 143 -18.92 0.30 3.61
C VAL A 143 -19.62 -0.34 2.41
N GLU A 144 -20.96 -0.44 2.43
CA GLU A 144 -21.71 -1.00 1.30
C GLU A 144 -21.62 -0.12 0.04
N TYR A 145 -21.62 1.20 0.21
CA TYR A 145 -21.35 2.13 -0.90
C TYR A 145 -19.96 1.88 -1.51
N ILE A 146 -18.93 1.73 -0.68
CA ILE A 146 -17.57 1.44 -1.14
C ILE A 146 -17.52 0.08 -1.86
N LYS A 147 -18.17 -0.94 -1.31
CA LYS A 147 -18.25 -2.28 -1.92
C LYS A 147 -18.90 -2.25 -3.31
N GLN A 148 -20.00 -1.51 -3.45
CA GLN A 148 -20.66 -1.30 -4.73
C GLN A 148 -19.70 -0.62 -5.72
N ARG A 149 -19.05 0.46 -5.29
CA ARG A 149 -18.05 1.17 -6.13
C ARG A 149 -16.89 0.27 -6.56
N LEU A 150 -16.35 -0.55 -5.66
CA LEU A 150 -15.30 -1.54 -5.96
C LEU A 150 -15.76 -2.61 -6.96
N THR A 151 -17.06 -2.90 -7.00
CA THR A 151 -17.66 -3.82 -7.97
C THR A 151 -17.76 -3.18 -9.35
N ASP A 152 -18.16 -1.92 -9.42
CA ASP A 152 -18.40 -1.20 -10.68
C ASP A 152 -17.11 -0.79 -11.42
N ILE A 153 -15.97 -0.71 -10.73
CA ILE A 153 -14.69 -0.30 -11.32
C ILE A 153 -14.02 -1.50 -12.01
N GLU A 154 -13.87 -1.41 -13.33
CA GLU A 154 -13.26 -2.46 -14.17
C GLU A 154 -11.75 -2.63 -13.91
N LEU A 155 -11.02 -1.51 -13.79
CA LEU A 155 -9.58 -1.51 -13.53
C LEU A 155 -9.28 -0.82 -12.21
N TRP A 156 -8.86 -1.59 -11.21
CA TRP A 156 -8.44 -1.03 -9.92
C TRP A 156 -7.09 -0.34 -10.03
N GLY A 157 -7.01 0.89 -9.52
CA GLY A 157 -5.76 1.57 -9.22
C GLY A 157 -5.30 1.27 -7.80
N ASN A 158 -4.22 1.94 -7.38
CA ASN A 158 -3.70 1.81 -6.02
C ASN A 158 -4.73 2.20 -4.94
N ILE A 159 -5.63 3.14 -5.23
CA ILE A 159 -6.65 3.57 -4.26
C ILE A 159 -7.60 2.40 -3.97
N GLU A 160 -8.21 1.82 -5.00
CA GLU A 160 -9.17 0.72 -4.86
C GLU A 160 -8.54 -0.50 -4.20
N VAL A 161 -7.32 -0.86 -4.62
CA VAL A 161 -6.56 -1.99 -4.03
C VAL A 161 -6.31 -1.77 -2.53
N ASN A 162 -5.88 -0.57 -2.14
CA ASN A 162 -5.64 -0.24 -0.73
C ASN A 162 -6.94 -0.24 0.09
N VAL A 163 -8.01 0.36 -0.43
CA VAL A 163 -9.31 0.38 0.23
C VAL A 163 -9.85 -1.04 0.41
N TYR A 164 -9.77 -1.87 -0.63
CA TYR A 164 -10.17 -3.27 -0.56
C TYR A 164 -9.37 -4.04 0.50
N ALA A 165 -8.04 -3.89 0.54
CA ALA A 165 -7.19 -4.56 1.53
C ALA A 165 -7.64 -4.25 2.97
N GLN A 166 -7.93 -2.98 3.26
CA GLN A 166 -8.30 -2.53 4.60
C GLN A 166 -9.72 -2.92 5.00
N LEU A 167 -10.61 -3.11 4.02
CA LEU A 167 -12.00 -3.49 4.24
C LEU A 167 -12.26 -4.99 4.05
N LEU A 168 -11.24 -5.77 3.67
CA LEU A 168 -11.31 -7.20 3.41
C LEU A 168 -12.11 -7.97 4.47
N PRO A 169 -11.92 -7.77 5.80
CA PRO A 169 -12.65 -8.54 6.81
C PRO A 169 -14.16 -8.28 6.85
N TYR A 170 -14.62 -7.20 6.22
CA TYR A 170 -16.03 -6.79 6.20
C TYR A 170 -16.76 -7.22 4.93
N PHE A 171 -16.08 -7.86 3.99
CA PHE A 171 -16.69 -8.38 2.78
C PHE A 171 -17.10 -9.84 2.90
N SER A 172 -18.08 -10.25 2.09
CA SER A 172 -18.50 -11.65 2.04
C SER A 172 -17.44 -12.51 1.34
N TYR A 173 -17.39 -13.79 1.69
CA TYR A 173 -16.48 -14.75 1.07
C TYR A 173 -16.61 -14.76 -0.46
N GLU A 174 -17.84 -14.71 -0.99
CA GLU A 174 -18.09 -14.74 -2.44
C GLU A 174 -17.49 -13.53 -3.14
N PHE A 175 -17.62 -12.35 -2.53
CA PHE A 175 -17.04 -11.12 -3.06
C PHE A 175 -15.51 -11.17 -3.03
N ILE A 176 -14.93 -11.65 -1.92
CA ILE A 176 -13.48 -11.81 -1.78
C ILE A 176 -12.96 -12.78 -2.85
N SER A 177 -13.58 -13.96 -2.96
CA SER A 177 -13.23 -14.99 -3.94
C SER A 177 -13.32 -14.49 -5.39
N PHE A 178 -14.36 -13.70 -5.71
CA PHE A 178 -14.50 -13.05 -7.00
C PHE A 178 -13.33 -12.10 -7.28
N LYS A 179 -13.01 -11.20 -6.35
CA LYS A 179 -11.93 -10.21 -6.54
C LYS A 179 -10.53 -10.83 -6.57
N VAL A 180 -10.28 -11.88 -5.81
CA VAL A 180 -9.02 -12.66 -5.92
C VAL A 180 -8.81 -13.17 -7.34
N ARG A 181 -9.84 -13.73 -7.97
CA ARG A 181 -9.74 -14.22 -9.36
C ARG A 181 -9.45 -13.09 -10.36
N GLU A 182 -10.09 -11.94 -10.18
CA GLU A 182 -9.84 -10.77 -11.05
C GLU A 182 -8.40 -10.25 -10.90
N ILE A 183 -7.90 -10.15 -9.67
CA ILE A 183 -6.53 -9.69 -9.39
C ILE A 183 -5.50 -10.68 -9.96
N LEU A 184 -5.68 -11.98 -9.75
CA LEU A 184 -4.79 -13.00 -10.31
C LEU A 184 -4.76 -12.95 -11.83
N LYS A 185 -5.93 -12.80 -12.47
CA LYS A 185 -6.03 -12.63 -13.92
C LYS A 185 -5.28 -11.38 -14.38
N LEU A 186 -5.50 -10.23 -13.73
CA LEU A 186 -4.83 -8.96 -14.05
C LEU A 186 -3.31 -9.12 -14.03
N LEU A 187 -2.76 -9.72 -12.97
CA LEU A 187 -1.32 -9.94 -12.80
C LEU A 187 -0.74 -10.92 -13.83
N LYS A 188 -1.49 -11.97 -14.20
CA LYS A 188 -1.08 -12.95 -15.22
C LYS A 188 -1.10 -12.35 -16.64
N THR A 189 -2.10 -11.54 -16.99
CA THR A 189 -2.27 -11.04 -18.37
C THR A 189 -1.53 -9.73 -18.65
N ASN A 190 -1.06 -9.01 -17.63
CA ASN A 190 -0.41 -7.70 -17.80
C ASN A 190 0.97 -7.66 -17.13
N PRO A 191 1.99 -8.29 -17.73
CA PRO A 191 3.31 -8.41 -17.11
C PRO A 191 3.98 -7.07 -16.78
N HIS A 192 3.67 -6.00 -17.53
CA HIS A 192 4.18 -4.65 -17.23
C HIS A 192 3.71 -4.12 -15.87
N ILE A 193 2.48 -4.42 -15.44
CA ILE A 193 1.94 -4.01 -14.13
C ILE A 193 2.77 -4.58 -12.98
N ASN A 194 3.38 -5.75 -13.19
CA ASN A 194 4.15 -6.47 -12.17
C ASN A 194 5.45 -5.76 -11.76
N HIS A 195 5.91 -4.79 -12.56
CA HIS A 195 7.07 -3.95 -12.25
C HIS A 195 6.68 -2.55 -11.71
N HIS A 196 5.38 -2.28 -11.56
CA HIS A 196 4.86 -1.03 -11.05
C HIS A 196 4.26 -1.21 -9.64
N GLN A 197 4.10 -0.09 -8.92
CA GLN A 197 3.51 -0.04 -7.58
C GLN A 197 2.16 -0.77 -7.49
N LEU A 198 1.35 -0.73 -8.56
CA LEU A 198 0.07 -1.44 -8.60
C LEU A 198 0.25 -2.97 -8.48
N GLY A 199 1.25 -3.53 -9.14
CA GLY A 199 1.55 -4.96 -9.06
C GLY A 199 1.98 -5.38 -7.64
N GLU A 200 2.69 -4.53 -6.90
CA GLU A 200 3.04 -4.78 -5.50
C GLU A 200 1.82 -4.69 -4.58
N SER A 201 0.98 -3.66 -4.75
CA SER A 201 -0.27 -3.49 -3.99
C SER A 201 -1.21 -4.68 -4.17
N CYS A 202 -1.36 -5.17 -5.41
CA CYS A 202 -2.19 -6.36 -5.70
C CYS A 202 -1.66 -7.62 -5.00
N LEU A 203 -0.35 -7.83 -4.96
CA LEU A 203 0.23 -8.98 -4.25
C LEU A 203 0.04 -8.86 -2.74
N SER A 204 0.16 -7.66 -2.19
CA SER A 204 -0.13 -7.41 -0.78
C SER A 204 -1.57 -7.80 -0.45
N VAL A 205 -2.53 -7.47 -1.32
CA VAL A 205 -3.93 -7.90 -1.17
C VAL A 205 -4.05 -9.42 -1.17
N LEU A 206 -3.39 -10.13 -2.09
CA LEU A 206 -3.47 -11.60 -2.12
C LEU A 206 -2.95 -12.22 -0.81
N LYS A 207 -1.87 -11.67 -0.23
CA LYS A 207 -1.36 -12.11 1.09
C LYS A 207 -2.34 -11.86 2.23
N GLU A 208 -2.96 -10.68 2.26
CA GLU A 208 -3.98 -10.37 3.26
C GLU A 208 -5.17 -11.32 3.12
N THR A 209 -5.55 -11.68 1.89
CA THR A 209 -6.59 -12.68 1.64
C THR A 209 -6.20 -14.08 2.08
N VAL A 210 -4.95 -14.52 1.87
CA VAL A 210 -4.44 -15.78 2.43
C VAL A 210 -4.56 -15.78 3.95
N THR A 211 -4.15 -14.69 4.59
CA THR A 211 -4.22 -14.53 6.04
C THR A 211 -5.66 -14.61 6.54
N TYR A 212 -6.58 -13.89 5.87
CA TYR A 212 -8.01 -13.92 6.15
C TYR A 212 -8.58 -15.33 6.01
N TYR A 213 -8.35 -16.01 4.88
CA TYR A 213 -8.83 -17.38 4.65
C TYR A 213 -8.33 -18.34 5.73
N SER A 214 -7.03 -18.29 6.04
CA SER A 214 -6.44 -19.13 7.08
C SER A 214 -7.04 -18.86 8.47
N GLN A 215 -7.30 -17.60 8.83
CA GLN A 215 -7.88 -17.24 10.12
C GLN A 215 -9.38 -17.60 10.24
N GLN A 216 -10.11 -17.60 9.13
CA GLN A 216 -11.52 -17.97 9.06
C GLN A 216 -11.76 -19.46 8.79
N ALA A 217 -10.71 -20.30 8.89
CA ALA A 217 -10.74 -21.74 8.63
C ALA A 217 -11.08 -22.16 7.19
N TYR A 218 -10.93 -21.26 6.20
CA TYR A 218 -10.93 -21.56 4.77
C TYR A 218 -9.54 -22.05 4.34
N TYR A 219 -9.08 -23.14 4.95
CA TYR A 219 -7.68 -23.56 4.86
C TYR A 219 -7.26 -24.02 3.47
N GLN A 220 -8.17 -24.69 2.74
CA GLN A 220 -7.89 -25.14 1.38
C GLN A 220 -7.79 -23.94 0.43
N GLU A 221 -8.68 -22.95 0.56
CA GLU A 221 -8.64 -21.72 -0.23
C GLU A 221 -7.37 -20.91 0.04
N ALA A 222 -6.90 -20.89 1.29
CA ALA A 222 -5.62 -20.28 1.64
C ALA A 222 -4.45 -21.00 0.93
N GLU A 223 -4.41 -22.34 0.97
CA GLU A 223 -3.36 -23.13 0.29
C GLU A 223 -3.43 -22.95 -1.24
N ASP A 224 -4.61 -23.05 -1.84
CA ASP A 224 -4.82 -22.87 -3.27
C ASP A 224 -4.37 -21.48 -3.74
N LEU A 225 -4.65 -20.44 -2.94
CA LEU A 225 -4.22 -19.08 -3.25
C LEU A 225 -2.70 -18.92 -3.10
N ILE A 226 -2.08 -19.54 -2.08
CA ILE A 226 -0.62 -19.56 -1.93
C ILE A 226 0.02 -20.20 -3.17
N GLN A 227 -0.47 -21.35 -3.62
CA GLN A 227 0.08 -22.04 -4.79
C GLN A 227 -0.07 -21.21 -6.08
N GLN A 228 -1.22 -20.57 -6.28
CA GLN A 228 -1.43 -19.67 -7.42
C GLN A 228 -0.46 -18.47 -7.40
N CYS A 229 -0.13 -17.94 -6.21
CA CYS A 229 0.85 -16.87 -6.06
C CYS A 229 2.28 -17.36 -6.36
N LEU A 230 2.65 -18.55 -5.90
CA LEU A 230 3.96 -19.16 -6.20
C LEU A 230 4.12 -19.41 -7.71
N GLU A 231 3.11 -19.99 -8.37
CA GLU A 231 3.10 -20.18 -9.82
C GLU A 231 3.23 -18.84 -10.59
N LEU A 232 2.55 -17.79 -10.11
CA LEU A 232 2.68 -16.45 -10.68
C LEU A 232 4.13 -15.94 -10.63
N PHE A 233 4.88 -16.24 -9.56
CA PHE A 233 6.27 -15.80 -9.41
C PHE A 233 7.26 -16.58 -10.25
N GLU A 234 6.94 -17.82 -10.61
CA GLU A 234 7.74 -18.61 -11.55
C GLU A 234 7.51 -18.18 -12.99
N THR A 235 6.27 -17.82 -13.33
CA THR A 235 5.85 -17.53 -14.70
C THR A 235 6.04 -16.07 -15.13
N VAL A 236 6.10 -15.14 -14.17
CA VAL A 236 6.30 -13.71 -14.43
C VAL A 236 7.69 -13.29 -13.93
N PRO A 237 8.64 -12.95 -14.82
CA PRO A 237 9.94 -12.44 -14.43
C PRO A 237 9.77 -11.11 -13.67
N ARG A 238 10.00 -11.09 -12.35
CA ARG A 238 10.10 -9.86 -11.54
C ARG A 238 11.54 -9.65 -11.09
N THR A 239 12.02 -8.41 -11.17
CA THR A 239 13.34 -8.02 -10.66
C THR A 239 13.32 -7.84 -9.14
N GLY A 240 14.08 -8.67 -8.41
CA GLY A 240 14.60 -8.39 -7.06
C GLY A 240 13.67 -8.55 -5.84
N VAL A 241 12.36 -8.25 -5.95
CA VAL A 241 11.42 -8.25 -4.78
C VAL A 241 10.89 -9.66 -4.43
N ASN A 242 11.26 -10.68 -5.21
CA ASN A 242 10.67 -12.01 -5.15
C ASN A 242 11.04 -12.80 -3.87
N MET A 243 12.23 -12.61 -3.29
CA MET A 243 12.68 -13.42 -2.15
C MET A 243 11.83 -13.20 -0.90
N TRP A 244 11.62 -11.93 -0.50
CA TRP A 244 10.84 -11.59 0.69
C TRP A 244 9.39 -12.02 0.57
N LEU A 245 8.82 -11.82 -0.62
CA LEU A 245 7.45 -12.21 -0.91
C LEU A 245 7.24 -13.72 -0.88
N ASN A 246 8.18 -14.50 -1.43
CA ASN A 246 8.17 -15.95 -1.30
C ASN A 246 8.26 -16.38 0.16
N LEU A 247 9.20 -15.81 0.91
CA LEU A 247 9.38 -16.13 2.32
C LEU A 247 8.11 -15.89 3.12
N ASP A 248 7.43 -14.76 2.88
CA ASP A 248 6.14 -14.46 3.51
C ASP A 248 5.07 -15.49 3.14
N LEU A 249 4.98 -15.94 1.88
CA LEU A 249 4.04 -16.99 1.50
C LEU A 249 4.33 -18.31 2.22
N PHE A 250 5.60 -18.68 2.40
CA PHE A 250 5.96 -19.88 3.18
C PHE A 250 5.66 -19.73 4.68
N ILE A 251 5.82 -18.54 5.25
CA ILE A 251 5.38 -18.22 6.61
C ILE A 251 3.87 -18.42 6.72
N LEU A 252 3.09 -17.84 5.81
CA LEU A 252 1.63 -17.97 5.80
C LEU A 252 1.19 -19.43 5.60
N ARG A 253 1.87 -20.15 4.72
CA ARG A 253 1.63 -21.58 4.46
C ARG A 253 1.88 -22.43 5.70
N SER A 254 3.00 -22.21 6.38
CA SER A 254 3.31 -22.87 7.65
C SER A 254 2.19 -22.64 8.67
N HIS A 255 1.83 -21.38 8.90
CA HIS A 255 0.74 -21.03 9.82
C HIS A 255 -0.61 -21.65 9.43
N ASN A 256 -0.90 -21.78 8.12
CA ASN A 256 -2.12 -22.40 7.62
C ASN A 256 -2.22 -23.89 7.97
N PHE A 257 -1.13 -24.64 7.81
CA PHE A 257 -1.08 -26.05 8.24
C PHE A 257 -1.13 -26.19 9.76
N LEU A 258 -0.44 -25.33 10.51
CA LEU A 258 -0.46 -25.39 11.98
C LEU A 258 -1.85 -25.14 12.56
N ARG A 259 -2.65 -24.24 11.98
CA ARG A 259 -4.06 -24.03 12.39
C ARG A 259 -4.95 -25.27 12.18
N GLN A 260 -4.53 -26.19 11.32
CA GLN A 260 -5.17 -27.48 11.08
C GLN A 260 -4.61 -28.61 11.95
N ASN A 261 -3.64 -28.31 12.82
CA ASN A 261 -2.85 -29.30 13.56
C ASN A 261 -2.08 -30.25 12.64
N ASP A 262 -1.72 -29.79 11.44
CA ASP A 262 -0.95 -30.57 10.47
C ASP A 262 0.57 -30.37 10.68
N PRO A 263 1.34 -31.44 10.97
CA PRO A 263 2.79 -31.40 11.11
C PRO A 263 3.55 -30.82 9.92
N GLN A 264 2.99 -30.84 8.70
CA GLN A 264 3.60 -30.20 7.52
C GLN A 264 3.91 -28.71 7.78
N GLY A 265 3.11 -28.05 8.63
CA GLY A 265 3.36 -26.68 9.05
C GLY A 265 4.69 -26.51 9.78
N LEU A 266 5.10 -27.47 10.61
CA LEU A 266 6.38 -27.45 11.31
C LEU A 266 7.56 -27.73 10.38
N GLU A 267 7.40 -28.63 9.41
CA GLU A 267 8.43 -28.90 8.41
C GLU A 267 8.75 -27.64 7.58
N ILE A 268 7.72 -26.89 7.19
CA ILE A 268 7.88 -25.60 6.50
C ILE A 268 8.49 -24.58 7.47
N ALA A 269 8.04 -24.52 8.72
CA ALA A 269 8.56 -23.57 9.71
C ALA A 269 10.07 -23.74 9.96
N GLN A 270 10.55 -24.99 10.04
CA GLN A 270 11.98 -25.28 10.18
C GLN A 270 12.80 -24.76 9.00
N LYS A 271 12.30 -24.92 7.77
CA LYS A 271 12.96 -24.39 6.57
C LYS A 271 12.98 -22.85 6.57
N VAL A 272 11.87 -22.22 6.95
CA VAL A 272 11.77 -20.76 7.07
C VAL A 272 12.76 -20.23 8.12
N MET A 273 12.80 -20.83 9.32
CA MET A 273 13.75 -20.44 10.36
C MET A 273 15.20 -20.63 9.94
N SER A 274 15.52 -21.75 9.28
CA SER A 274 16.85 -21.97 8.71
C SER A 274 17.25 -20.85 7.75
N VAL A 275 16.38 -20.46 6.82
CA VAL A 275 16.65 -19.33 5.90
C VAL A 275 16.87 -18.02 6.68
N LEU A 276 16.02 -17.71 7.65
CA LEU A 276 16.16 -16.50 8.47
C LEU A 276 17.48 -16.47 9.24
N ASN A 277 17.90 -17.60 9.81
CA ASN A 277 19.18 -17.72 10.53
C ASN A 277 20.37 -17.48 9.60
N HIS A 278 20.39 -18.09 8.40
CA HIS A 278 21.48 -17.87 7.44
C HIS A 278 21.53 -16.41 6.96
N LEU A 279 20.39 -15.75 6.77
CA LEU A 279 20.35 -14.34 6.40
C LEU A 279 20.91 -13.45 7.53
N GLU A 280 20.63 -13.78 8.79
CA GLU A 280 21.21 -13.10 9.95
C GLU A 280 22.73 -13.29 10.04
N GLU A 281 23.23 -14.51 9.84
CA GLU A 281 24.66 -14.83 9.80
C GLU A 281 25.41 -14.03 8.71
N LEU A 282 24.76 -13.78 7.58
CA LEU A 282 25.27 -12.94 6.50
C LEU A 282 25.25 -11.43 6.82
N GLY A 283 24.81 -11.04 8.02
CA GLY A 283 24.72 -9.64 8.45
C GLY A 283 23.49 -8.91 7.89
N ILE A 284 22.51 -9.62 7.34
CA ILE A 284 21.24 -9.05 6.83
C ILE A 284 20.24 -8.85 7.99
N GLY A 285 20.71 -8.73 9.24
CA GLY A 285 19.90 -8.82 10.46
C GLY A 285 18.96 -7.65 10.78
N GLY A 286 19.06 -6.50 10.10
CA GLY A 286 18.39 -5.25 10.51
C GLY A 286 16.87 -5.36 10.77
N ARG A 287 16.07 -5.60 9.72
CA ARG A 287 14.61 -5.83 9.84
C ARG A 287 14.23 -7.29 10.06
N LEU A 288 15.20 -8.20 10.05
CA LEU A 288 14.96 -9.64 10.12
C LEU A 288 14.74 -10.14 11.55
N ILE A 289 15.36 -9.53 12.54
CA ILE A 289 15.24 -9.97 13.94
C ILE A 289 13.77 -9.91 14.42
N PRO A 290 13.02 -8.80 14.22
CA PRO A 290 11.60 -8.76 14.58
C PRO A 290 10.77 -9.80 13.83
N LEU A 291 11.01 -9.98 12.52
CA LEU A 291 10.29 -10.98 11.72
C LEU A 291 10.52 -12.40 12.23
N ARG A 292 11.77 -12.74 12.55
CA ARG A 292 12.15 -14.05 13.09
C ARG A 292 11.49 -14.31 14.44
N GLU A 293 11.53 -13.33 15.33
CA GLU A 293 10.90 -13.45 16.66
C GLU A 293 9.37 -13.59 16.53
N ASP A 294 8.73 -12.72 15.75
CA ASP A 294 7.28 -12.77 15.52
C ASP A 294 6.85 -14.10 14.89
N PHE A 295 7.64 -14.60 13.93
CA PHE A 295 7.40 -15.89 13.30
C PHE A 295 7.54 -17.04 14.29
N PHE A 296 8.60 -17.05 15.10
CA PHE A 296 8.82 -18.06 16.14
C PHE A 296 7.66 -18.09 17.15
N GLN A 297 7.30 -16.94 17.71
CA GLN A 297 6.23 -16.82 18.69
C GLN A 297 4.87 -17.24 18.10
N THR A 298 4.59 -16.83 16.85
CA THR A 298 3.35 -17.21 16.17
C THR A 298 3.31 -18.72 15.89
N THR A 299 4.43 -19.30 15.44
CA THR A 299 4.55 -20.75 15.20
C THR A 299 4.30 -21.54 16.47
N VAL A 300 4.96 -21.17 17.58
CA VAL A 300 4.77 -21.83 18.88
C VAL A 300 3.32 -21.70 19.35
N LYS A 301 2.71 -20.52 19.19
CA LYS A 301 1.31 -20.28 19.57
C LYS A 301 0.32 -21.11 18.76
N LEU A 302 0.54 -21.27 17.46
CA LEU A 302 -0.35 -22.02 16.57
C LEU A 302 -0.12 -23.53 16.66
N ASN A 303 1.06 -23.97 17.11
CA ASN A 303 1.40 -25.37 17.15
C ASN A 303 0.63 -26.15 18.23
N GLN A 304 -0.34 -26.95 17.78
CA GLN A 304 -1.06 -27.90 18.63
C GLN A 304 -0.87 -29.35 18.14
N THR A 305 0.18 -29.61 17.37
CA THR A 305 0.47 -30.93 16.76
C THR A 305 1.01 -31.96 17.75
N GLY A 306 1.45 -31.52 18.94
CA GLY A 306 2.16 -32.35 19.92
C GLY A 306 3.66 -32.54 19.64
N ILE A 307 4.17 -32.01 18.52
CA ILE A 307 5.60 -32.04 18.17
C ILE A 307 6.22 -30.70 18.58
N PRO A 308 7.31 -30.65 19.37
CA PRO A 308 7.94 -29.40 19.76
C PRO A 308 8.60 -28.70 18.55
N PHE A 309 8.47 -27.38 18.48
CA PHE A 309 9.18 -26.56 17.50
C PHE A 309 10.54 -26.14 18.06
N ASN A 310 11.60 -26.80 17.61
CA ASN A 310 12.99 -26.51 17.98
C ASN A 310 13.74 -26.06 16.70
N PRO A 311 13.68 -24.77 16.36
CA PRO A 311 14.24 -24.22 15.12
C PRO A 311 15.75 -24.06 15.11
#